data_AF-A0A5N3WIW5-F1
#
_entry.id   AF-A0A5N3WIW5-F1
#
_cell.length_a   1.000
_cell.length_b   1.000
_cell.length_c   1.000
_cell.angle_alpha   90.00
_cell.angle_beta   90.00
_cell.angle_gamma   90.00
#
_symmetry.space_group_name_H-M   'P 1'
#
loop_
_entity.id
_entity.type
_entity.pdbx_description
1 polymer ?
#
loop_
_entity_poly.entity_id
_entity_poly.type
_entity_poly.pdbx_seq_one_letter_code
_entity_poly.pdbx_strand_id
1 'polypeptide(L)' 'MAPSWGLPQELAEAATGGRVLVVGVGGIGCELLRNLVLTGFSYIDL' A
#
# COMPACT_ATOMS: atom_id res chain seq x y z
N MET A 1 -10.40 7.82 9.24
CA MET A 1 -10.50 6.37 9.51
C MET A 1 -10.06 5.66 8.25
N ALA A 2 -8.93 4.95 8.26
CA ALA A 2 -8.56 4.13 7.11
C ALA A 2 -9.58 2.98 6.99
N PRO A 3 -10.10 2.69 5.79
CA PRO A 3 -10.92 1.49 5.59
C PRO A 3 -10.10 0.25 5.95
N SER A 4 -10.64 -0.62 6.81
CA SER A 4 -9.89 -1.76 7.35
C SER A 4 -9.97 -3.03 6.50
N TRP A 5 -10.77 -3.09 5.42
CA TRP A 5 -10.90 -4.21 4.44
C TRP A 5 -10.55 -5.64 4.94
N GLY A 6 -10.95 -6.02 6.15
CA GLY A 6 -10.66 -7.34 6.74
C GLY A 6 -9.28 -7.49 7.43
N LEU A 7 -8.47 -6.45 7.48
CA LEU A 7 -7.24 -6.34 8.26
C LEU A 7 -7.53 -5.97 9.72
N PRO A 8 -6.74 -6.48 10.68
CA PRO A 8 -6.70 -5.95 12.04
C PRO A 8 -6.42 -4.44 12.01
N GLN A 9 -7.05 -3.69 12.93
CA GLN A 9 -6.97 -2.23 12.92
C GLN A 9 -5.53 -1.70 12.97
N GLU A 10 -4.68 -2.28 13.82
CA GLU A 10 -3.27 -1.93 13.93
C GLU A 10 -2.53 -2.10 12.58
N LEU A 11 -2.83 -3.16 11.83
CA LEU A 11 -2.23 -3.41 10.53
C LEU A 11 -2.77 -2.45 9.46
N ALA A 12 -4.07 -2.14 9.47
CA ALA A 12 -4.66 -1.17 8.55
C ALA A 12 -4.07 0.25 8.77
N GLU A 13 -3.87 0.64 10.02
CA GLU A 13 -3.21 1.91 10.39
C GLU A 13 -1.74 1.91 9.97
N ALA A 14 -1.01 0.82 10.21
CA ALA A 14 0.38 0.67 9.77
C ALA A 14 0.53 0.73 8.24
N ALA A 15 -0.33 0.04 7.49
CA ALA A 15 -0.31 0.07 6.03
C ALA A 15 -0.63 1.47 5.48
N THR A 16 -1.61 2.16 6.07
CA THR A 16 -2.01 3.50 5.64
C THR A 16 -0.95 4.56 5.97
N GLY A 17 -0.32 4.47 7.14
CA GLY A 17 0.69 5.41 7.61
C GLY A 17 2.12 5.11 7.13
N GLY A 18 2.38 3.88 6.70
CA GLY A 18 3.70 3.44 6.26
C GLY A 18 4.14 4.09 4.94
N ARG A 19 5.41 4.50 4.88
CA ARG A 19 6.09 4.87 3.64
C ARG A 19 6.81 3.67 3.06
N VAL A 20 6.56 3.39 1.78
CA VAL A 20 7.17 2.28 1.06
C VAL A 20 7.86 2.79 -0.20
N LEU A 21 8.98 2.15 -0.57
CA LEU A 21 9.72 2.44 -1.81
C LEU A 21 9.60 1.25 -2.76
N VAL A 22 9.12 1.49 -3.98
CA VAL A 22 8.96 0.47 -5.03
C VAL A 22 10.03 0.68 -6.10
N VAL A 23 11.19 0.03 -5.92
CA VAL A 23 12.29 0.12 -6.90
C VAL A 23 11.99 -0.71 -8.13
N GLY A 24 11.70 -0.04 -9.24
CA GLY A 24 11.51 -0.64 -10.57
C GLY A 24 10.04 -0.88 -10.92
N VAL A 25 9.48 0.03 -11.73
CA VAL A 25 8.08 0.00 -12.15
C VAL A 25 7.94 -0.53 -13.59
N GLY A 26 8.50 -1.72 -13.83
CA GLY A 26 8.20 -2.50 -15.03
C GLY A 26 6.81 -3.15 -14.95
N GLY A 27 6.55 -4.21 -15.72
CA GLY A 27 5.25 -4.91 -15.69
C GLY A 27 4.80 -5.27 -14.27
N ILE A 28 5.60 -5.99 -13.51
CA ILE A 28 5.25 -6.38 -12.12
C ILE A 28 5.04 -5.16 -11.21
N GLY A 29 5.79 -4.08 -11.42
CA GLY A 29 5.71 -2.90 -10.57
C GLY A 29 4.37 -2.17 -10.72
N CYS A 30 3.81 -2.10 -11.93
CA CYS A 30 2.48 -1.53 -12.15
C CYS A 30 1.39 -2.30 -11.38
N GLU A 31 1.42 -3.63 -11.42
CA GLU A 31 0.47 -4.51 -10.72
C GLU A 31 0.66 -4.44 -9.20
N LEU A 32 1.91 -4.38 -8.74
CA LEU A 32 2.21 -4.19 -7.32
C LEU A 32 1.68 -2.84 -6.82
N LEU A 33 1.88 -1.76 -7.56
CA LEU A 33 1.36 -0.43 -7.21
C LEU A 33 -0.16 -0.42 -7.12
N ARG A 34 -0.85 -1.06 -8.08
CA ARG A 34 -2.31 -1.25 -8.02
C ARG A 34 -2.70 -1.92 -6.72
N ASN A 35 -2.02 -3.01 -6.33
CA ASN A 35 -2.34 -3.74 -5.12
C ASN A 35 -2.07 -2.93 -3.86
N LEU A 36 -0.94 -2.21 -3.79
CA LEU A 36 -0.60 -1.35 -2.64
C LEU A 36 -1.66 -0.27 -2.43
N VAL A 37 -2.04 0.44 -3.49
CA VAL A 37 -3.07 1.49 -3.42
C VAL A 37 -4.43 0.91 -3.02
N LEU A 38 -4.85 -0.22 -3.60
CA LEU A 38 -6.12 -0.87 -3.25
C LEU A 38 -6.12 -1.47 -1.83
N THR A 39 -4.94 -1.77 -1.28
CA THR A 39 -4.78 -2.28 0.09
C THR A 39 -4.72 -1.14 1.12
N GLY A 40 -4.54 0.12 0.70
CA GLY A 40 -4.59 1.30 1.58
C GLY A 40 -3.26 2.02 1.79
N PHE A 41 -2.18 1.59 1.15
CA PHE A 41 -0.89 2.30 1.23
C PHE A 41 -1.01 3.68 0.59
N SER A 42 -0.84 4.72 1.41
CA SER A 42 -1.04 6.11 1.00
C SER A 42 0.26 6.84 0.65
N TYR A 43 1.41 6.31 1.08
CA TYR A 43 2.71 6.93 0.86
C TYR A 43 3.65 5.96 0.14
N ILE A 44 3.76 6.14 -1.18
CA ILE A 44 4.54 5.26 -2.05
C ILE A 44 5.52 6.10 -2.85
N ASP A 45 6.80 5.85 -2.66
CA ASP A 45 7.89 6.36 -3.49
C ASP A 45 8.26 5.31 -4.55
N LEU A 46 8.70 5.74 -5.73
CA LEU A 46 9.07 4.88 -6.86
C LEU A 46 10.57 5.00 -7.15
#